data_AF-V5IFC4-F1
#
_entry.id   AF-V5IFC4-F1
#
_cell.length_a   1.000
_cell.length_b   1.000
_cell.length_c   1.000
_cell.angle_alpha   90.00
_cell.angle_beta   90.00
_cell.angle_gamma   90.00
#
_symmetry.space_group_name_H-M   'P 1'
#
loop_
_entity.id
_entity.type
_entity.pdbx_description
1 polymer ?
#
loop_
_entity_poly.entity_id
_entity_poly.type
_entity_poly.pdbx_seq_one_letter_code
_entity_poly.pdbx_strand_id
1 'polypeptide(L)'
;TMQFIFVVTFVFLACSMVDAKPTKGTKYTCALYPDDGPCRAHIPQFYFNMTTKTCEKFIYGGCEGNDNSFADEDECLKKCKGSEVPSICSVPYEDQECRYTIHKPQKRYYYNETYNECILVNSERCPKNQNIFRSKKDYQRRCKIFKPKRRA
;
A
#
# COMPACT_ATOMS: atom_id res chain seq x y z
N THR A 1 45.65 -35.40 -0.97
CA THR A 1 44.24 -35.26 -1.43
C THR A 1 43.35 -34.43 -0.49
N MET A 2 43.90 -33.70 0.49
CA MET A 2 43.13 -32.82 1.39
C MET A 2 42.98 -31.36 0.90
N GLN A 3 43.58 -30.98 -0.24
CA GLN A 3 43.36 -29.65 -0.85
C GLN A 3 42.02 -29.54 -1.59
N PHE A 4 41.41 -30.65 -2.02
CA PHE A 4 40.14 -30.63 -2.74
C PHE A 4 38.92 -30.40 -1.82
N ILE A 5 38.99 -30.81 -0.55
CA ILE A 5 37.85 -30.73 0.38
C ILE A 5 37.59 -29.28 0.82
N PHE A 6 38.65 -28.48 1.03
CA PHE A 6 38.51 -27.07 1.44
C PHE A 6 37.91 -26.16 0.35
N VAL A 7 38.14 -26.47 -0.93
CA VAL A 7 37.56 -25.69 -2.04
C VAL A 7 36.07 -25.97 -2.15
N VAL A 8 35.66 -27.22 -1.98
CA VAL A 8 34.25 -27.63 -2.07
C VAL A 8 33.43 -27.01 -0.94
N THR A 9 33.94 -26.96 0.30
CA THR A 9 33.23 -26.35 1.44
C THR A 9 33.13 -24.82 1.34
N PHE A 10 34.16 -24.14 0.80
CA PHE A 10 34.11 -22.70 0.55
C PHE A 10 33.12 -22.32 -0.57
N VAL A 11 32.98 -23.15 -1.61
CA VAL A 11 32.00 -22.95 -2.69
C VAL A 11 30.57 -23.09 -2.16
N PHE A 12 30.31 -24.06 -1.28
CA PHE A 12 28.98 -24.21 -0.66
C PHE A 12 28.62 -23.05 0.29
N LEU A 13 29.59 -22.48 1.02
CA LEU A 13 29.33 -21.32 1.88
C LEU A 13 29.11 -20.02 1.08
N ALA A 14 29.74 -19.86 -0.09
CA ALA A 14 29.54 -18.69 -0.95
C ALA A 14 28.19 -18.70 -1.70
N CYS A 15 27.63 -19.88 -2.01
CA CYS A 15 26.38 -20.01 -2.77
C CYS A 15 25.08 -19.74 -1.97
N SER A 16 25.16 -19.35 -0.69
CA SER A 16 23.96 -19.08 0.13
C SER A 16 23.54 -17.61 0.17
N MET A 17 24.12 -16.73 -0.68
CA MET A 17 23.58 -15.40 -0.90
C MET A 17 22.28 -15.54 -1.69
N VAL A 18 21.17 -15.72 -0.97
CA VAL A 18 19.83 -15.60 -1.52
C VAL A 18 19.72 -14.21 -2.10
N ASP A 19 19.77 -14.09 -3.43
CA ASP A 19 19.42 -12.86 -4.12
C ASP A 19 17.97 -12.54 -3.76
N ALA A 20 17.79 -11.69 -2.76
CA ALA A 20 16.53 -11.02 -2.50
C ALA A 20 16.25 -10.11 -3.71
N LYS A 21 15.62 -10.70 -4.73
CA LYS A 21 15.12 -9.99 -5.89
C LYS A 21 14.29 -8.83 -5.35
N PRO A 22 14.58 -7.56 -5.69
CA PRO A 22 13.81 -6.43 -5.18
C PRO A 22 12.36 -6.70 -5.55
N THR A 23 11.53 -6.96 -4.55
CA THR A 23 10.09 -7.10 -4.76
C THR A 23 9.65 -5.79 -5.41
N LYS A 24 8.88 -5.90 -6.50
CA LYS A 24 8.19 -4.78 -7.15
C LYS A 24 7.10 -4.22 -6.21
N GLY A 25 7.47 -3.83 -5.00
CA GLY A 25 6.60 -3.39 -3.90
C GLY A 25 6.98 -2.01 -3.40
N THR A 26 7.38 -1.09 -4.28
CA THR A 26 7.87 0.24 -3.86
C THR A 26 6.97 1.39 -4.25
N LYS A 27 6.30 1.32 -5.41
CA LYS A 27 5.59 2.49 -5.97
C LYS A 27 4.27 2.81 -5.26
N TYR A 28 3.55 1.79 -4.79
CA TYR A 28 2.19 1.96 -4.23
C TYR A 28 2.10 1.71 -2.73
N THR A 29 3.23 1.47 -2.05
CA THR A 29 3.29 1.24 -0.60
C THR A 29 2.49 2.29 0.17
N CYS A 30 2.78 3.57 -0.05
CA CYS A 30 2.12 4.68 0.62
C CYS A 30 0.62 4.84 0.28
N ALA A 31 0.13 4.11 -0.71
CA ALA A 31 -1.27 4.12 -1.10
C ALA A 31 -2.07 2.96 -0.49
N LEU A 32 -1.44 1.97 0.16
CA LEU A 32 -2.16 0.88 0.82
C LEU A 32 -2.98 1.41 2.01
N TYR A 33 -4.11 0.78 2.33
CA TYR A 33 -4.77 1.02 3.62
C TYR A 33 -3.91 0.44 4.75
N PRO A 34 -3.96 0.99 5.97
CA PRO A 34 -3.33 0.32 7.11
C PRO A 34 -3.99 -1.04 7.32
N ASP A 35 -3.20 -2.07 7.58
CA ASP A 35 -3.64 -3.44 7.84
C ASP A 35 -3.15 -3.85 9.23
N ASP A 36 -4.09 -4.07 10.13
CA ASP A 36 -3.85 -4.50 11.50
C ASP A 36 -3.39 -5.96 11.58
N GLY A 37 -3.57 -6.76 10.53
CA GLY A 37 -3.26 -8.18 10.59
C GLY A 37 -4.28 -8.98 11.41
N PRO A 38 -4.17 -10.32 11.46
CA PRO A 38 -5.08 -11.16 12.25
C PRO A 38 -4.66 -11.28 13.72
N CYS A 39 -3.41 -10.92 14.04
CA CYS A 39 -2.91 -10.96 15.41
C CYS A 39 -3.52 -9.84 16.27
N ARG A 40 -3.41 -9.98 17.60
CA ARG A 40 -4.11 -9.11 18.57
C ARG A 40 -3.18 -8.37 19.51
N ALA A 41 -1.90 -8.22 19.15
CA ALA A 41 -1.02 -7.33 19.88
C ALA A 41 -1.48 -5.87 19.70
N HIS A 42 -1.07 -5.00 20.60
CA HIS A 42 -1.38 -3.57 20.53
C HIS A 42 -0.10 -2.79 20.23
N ILE A 43 0.31 -2.79 18.97
CA ILE A 43 1.56 -2.17 18.52
C ILE A 43 1.23 -0.87 17.77
N PRO A 44 1.43 0.31 18.39
CA PRO A 44 1.20 1.58 17.69
C PRO A 44 2.18 1.73 16.53
N GLN A 45 1.65 2.00 15.34
CA GLN A 45 2.41 2.28 14.13
C GLN A 45 1.82 3.49 13.41
N PHE A 46 2.53 3.99 12.42
CA PHE A 46 2.10 5.07 11.52
C PHE A 46 1.84 4.52 10.13
N TYR A 47 0.81 5.02 9.46
CA TYR A 47 0.57 4.79 8.04
C TYR A 47 0.43 6.12 7.32
N PHE A 48 0.82 6.19 6.05
CA PHE A 48 0.60 7.39 5.27
C PHE A 48 -0.84 7.46 4.78
N ASN A 49 -1.57 8.51 5.16
CA ASN A 49 -2.91 8.77 4.68
C ASN A 49 -2.85 9.68 3.45
N MET A 50 -3.21 9.12 2.29
CA MET A 50 -3.18 9.80 1.00
C MET A 50 -4.19 10.94 0.87
N THR A 51 -5.22 10.96 1.73
CA THR A 51 -6.25 12.00 1.77
C THR A 51 -5.74 13.26 2.46
N THR A 52 -5.20 13.09 3.67
CA THR A 52 -4.71 14.18 4.51
C THR A 52 -3.27 14.56 4.17
N LYS A 53 -2.56 13.68 3.45
CA LYS A 53 -1.13 13.80 3.10
C LYS A 53 -0.24 13.88 4.34
N THR A 54 -0.63 13.15 5.39
CA THR A 54 0.08 13.05 6.66
C THR A 54 0.22 11.60 7.09
N CYS A 55 1.18 11.35 7.98
CA CYS A 55 1.30 10.05 8.66
C CYS A 55 0.40 10.03 9.88
N GLU A 56 -0.45 9.02 9.98
CA GLU A 56 -1.47 8.89 11.03
C GLU A 56 -1.24 7.59 11.81
N LYS A 57 -1.57 7.60 13.11
CA LYS A 57 -1.40 6.43 13.96
C LYS A 57 -2.48 5.38 13.69
N PHE A 58 -2.10 4.11 13.73
CA PHE A 58 -3.00 2.96 13.80
C PHE A 58 -2.41 1.89 14.72
N ILE A 59 -3.19 0.85 15.02
CA ILE A 59 -2.74 -0.28 15.83
C ILE A 59 -2.47 -1.47 14.91
N TYR A 60 -1.24 -1.92 14.87
CA TYR A 60 -0.83 -3.15 14.23
C TYR A 60 -0.93 -4.32 15.23
N GLY A 61 -1.53 -5.41 14.77
CA GLY A 61 -1.79 -6.62 15.53
C GLY A 61 -0.56 -7.49 15.77
N GLY A 62 0.56 -7.22 15.10
CA GLY A 62 1.85 -7.89 15.33
C GLY A 62 2.16 -9.06 14.39
N CYS A 63 1.29 -9.39 13.45
CA CYS A 63 1.61 -10.31 12.37
C CYS A 63 0.83 -9.97 11.09
N GLU A 64 1.32 -10.45 9.94
CA GLU A 64 0.83 -10.06 8.61
C GLU A 64 0.87 -8.53 8.44
N GLY A 65 -0.17 -7.93 7.86
CA GLY A 65 -0.17 -6.50 7.57
C GLY A 65 0.41 -6.19 6.18
N ASN A 66 0.81 -4.93 6.00
CA ASN A 66 1.44 -4.48 4.76
C ASN A 66 2.49 -3.38 5.01
N ASP A 67 3.14 -2.96 3.94
CA ASP A 67 4.30 -2.07 3.99
C ASP A 67 3.97 -0.59 4.28
N ASN A 68 2.69 -0.18 4.33
CA ASN A 68 2.29 1.16 4.79
C ASN A 68 2.17 1.19 6.33
N SER A 69 3.23 0.75 6.99
CA SER A 69 3.30 0.57 8.44
C SER A 69 4.71 0.91 8.90
N PHE A 70 4.84 1.97 9.67
CA PHE A 70 6.11 2.54 10.11
C PHE A 70 6.11 2.73 11.62
N ALA A 71 7.21 2.39 12.29
CA ALA A 71 7.31 2.57 13.74
C ALA A 71 7.43 4.06 14.13
N ASP A 72 7.88 4.90 13.19
CA ASP A 72 8.22 6.30 13.38
C ASP A 72 7.52 7.20 12.35
N GLU A 73 7.05 8.38 12.81
CA GLU A 73 6.34 9.33 11.96
C GLU A 73 7.26 9.95 10.90
N ASP A 74 8.50 10.29 11.26
CA ASP A 74 9.45 10.92 10.36
C ASP A 74 9.90 9.94 9.27
N GLU A 75 10.07 8.65 9.60
CA GLU A 75 10.31 7.61 8.59
C GLU A 75 9.16 7.51 7.58
N CYS A 76 7.91 7.48 8.08
CA CYS A 76 6.73 7.47 7.23
C CYS A 76 6.68 8.70 6.31
N LEU A 77 6.93 9.90 6.84
CA LEU A 77 6.91 11.14 6.05
C LEU A 77 8.04 11.16 5.02
N LYS A 78 9.25 10.75 5.43
CA LYS A 78 10.42 10.65 4.54
C LYS A 78 10.14 9.69 3.39
N LYS A 79 9.47 8.57 3.65
CA LYS A 79 9.13 7.59 2.62
C LYS A 79 8.00 8.07 1.70
N CYS A 80 6.97 8.72 2.25
CA CYS A 80 5.69 8.88 1.56
C CYS A 80 5.28 10.31 1.19
N LYS A 81 5.99 11.34 1.65
CA LYS A 81 5.68 12.74 1.33
C LYS A 81 6.39 13.24 0.06
N GLY A 82 7.27 12.44 -0.54
CA GLY A 82 8.02 12.78 -1.76
C GLY A 82 7.17 12.81 -3.04
N SER A 83 7.67 13.50 -4.08
CA SER A 83 7.00 13.65 -5.39
C SER A 83 6.87 12.35 -6.19
N GLU A 84 7.54 11.27 -5.78
CA GLU A 84 7.48 9.97 -6.43
C GLU A 84 6.24 9.16 -6.04
N VAL A 85 5.54 9.53 -4.97
CA VAL A 85 4.30 8.86 -4.58
C VAL A 85 3.20 9.18 -5.58
N PRO A 86 2.61 8.16 -6.24
CA PRO A 86 1.58 8.38 -7.25
C PRO A 86 0.36 9.09 -6.66
N SER A 87 -0.35 9.85 -7.48
CA SER A 87 -1.67 10.33 -7.11
C SER A 87 -2.55 9.16 -6.70
N ILE A 88 -3.38 9.35 -5.67
CA ILE A 88 -4.43 8.40 -5.24
C ILE A 88 -5.31 7.93 -6.41
N CYS A 89 -5.43 8.76 -7.44
CA CYS A 89 -6.25 8.53 -8.63
C CYS A 89 -5.57 7.70 -9.72
N SER A 90 -4.25 7.49 -9.62
CA SER A 90 -3.47 6.68 -10.57
C SER A 90 -3.07 5.33 -9.97
N VAL A 91 -3.54 5.03 -8.74
CA VAL A 91 -3.32 3.74 -8.09
C VAL A 91 -4.37 2.76 -8.64
N PRO A 92 -3.97 1.63 -9.24
CA PRO A 92 -4.93 0.61 -9.67
C PRO A 92 -5.77 0.12 -8.50
N TYR A 93 -7.08 -0.04 -8.70
CA TYR A 93 -7.94 -0.60 -7.66
C TYR A 93 -7.67 -2.09 -7.49
N GLU A 94 -7.42 -2.49 -6.25
CA GLU A 94 -7.25 -3.88 -5.84
C GLU A 94 -8.08 -4.13 -4.57
N ASP A 95 -8.63 -5.33 -4.44
CA ASP A 95 -9.40 -5.75 -3.29
C ASP A 95 -9.00 -7.12 -2.74
N GLN A 96 -9.55 -7.43 -1.57
CA GLN A 96 -9.37 -8.69 -0.87
C GLN A 96 -10.66 -9.12 -0.19
N GLU A 97 -10.67 -10.36 0.27
CA GLU A 97 -11.70 -10.82 1.19
C GLU A 97 -11.63 -10.01 2.49
N CYS A 98 -12.79 -9.61 3.00
CA CYS A 98 -12.85 -8.87 4.26
C CYS A 98 -12.53 -9.81 5.43
N ARG A 99 -11.47 -9.51 6.19
CA ARG A 99 -11.04 -10.32 7.34
C ARG A 99 -12.04 -10.27 8.51
N TYR A 100 -12.88 -9.23 8.59
CA TYR A 100 -13.97 -9.13 9.58
C TYR A 100 -15.24 -8.51 8.99
N THR A 101 -16.40 -9.11 9.30
CA THR A 101 -17.74 -8.64 8.93
C THR A 101 -18.23 -7.42 9.73
N ILE A 102 -17.47 -7.01 10.76
CA ILE A 102 -17.86 -5.96 11.73
C ILE A 102 -17.77 -4.57 11.09
N HIS A 103 -16.92 -4.38 10.08
CA HIS A 103 -16.94 -3.20 9.23
C HIS A 103 -17.71 -3.51 7.95
N LYS A 104 -19.05 -3.44 8.01
CA LYS A 104 -19.84 -3.41 6.77
C LYS A 104 -19.20 -2.39 5.83
N PRO A 105 -18.73 -2.77 4.64
CA PRO A 105 -18.17 -1.80 3.72
C PRO A 105 -19.30 -0.84 3.39
N GLN A 106 -19.12 0.39 3.87
CA GLN A 106 -20.01 1.47 3.53
C GLN A 106 -20.00 1.63 2.01
N LYS A 107 -21.03 2.28 1.45
CA LYS A 107 -21.02 2.62 0.03
C LYS A 107 -19.75 3.43 -0.28
N ARG A 108 -18.93 2.89 -1.17
CA ARG A 108 -17.62 3.44 -1.57
C ARG A 108 -17.45 3.33 -3.07
N TYR A 109 -16.60 4.17 -3.63
CA TYR A 109 -16.29 4.19 -5.05
C TYR A 109 -14.78 4.19 -5.24
N TYR A 110 -14.28 3.49 -6.24
CA TYR A 110 -12.91 3.66 -6.70
C TYR A 110 -12.89 4.41 -8.04
N TYR A 111 -11.79 5.08 -8.35
CA TYR A 111 -11.61 5.70 -9.65
C TYR A 111 -10.82 4.78 -10.58
N ASN A 112 -11.41 4.45 -11.71
CA ASN A 112 -10.75 3.71 -12.79
C ASN A 112 -10.21 4.71 -13.81
N GLU A 113 -8.90 4.87 -13.85
CA GLU A 113 -8.23 5.83 -14.74
C GLU A 113 -8.38 5.44 -16.22
N THR A 114 -8.37 4.13 -16.53
CA THR A 114 -8.52 3.60 -17.90
C THR A 114 -9.85 4.02 -18.52
N TYR A 115 -10.94 3.94 -17.75
CA TYR A 115 -12.28 4.36 -18.21
C TYR A 115 -12.62 5.80 -17.81
N ASN A 116 -11.76 6.47 -17.05
CA ASN A 116 -12.01 7.80 -16.47
C ASN A 116 -13.37 7.88 -15.73
N GLU A 117 -13.72 6.80 -15.04
CA GLU A 117 -15.00 6.58 -14.39
C GLU A 117 -14.84 6.22 -12.91
N CYS A 118 -15.85 6.51 -12.10
CA CYS A 118 -15.93 5.99 -10.74
C CYS A 118 -16.93 4.86 -10.62
N ILE A 119 -16.42 3.74 -10.12
CA ILE A 119 -17.12 2.47 -10.07
C ILE A 119 -17.44 2.17 -8.61
N LEU A 120 -18.63 1.62 -8.36
CA LEU A 120 -19.07 1.20 -7.03
C LEU A 120 -18.22 0.01 -6.57
N VAL A 121 -17.68 0.09 -5.36
CA VAL A 121 -16.94 -1.01 -4.72
C VAL A 121 -17.93 -2.13 -4.37
N ASN A 122 -17.53 -3.38 -4.59
CA ASN A 122 -18.30 -4.54 -4.15
C ASN A 122 -18.37 -4.56 -2.61
N SER A 123 -19.58 -4.61 -2.05
CA SER A 123 -19.82 -4.64 -0.60
C SER A 123 -19.42 -5.95 0.09
N GLU A 124 -18.93 -6.94 -0.63
CA GLU A 124 -18.40 -8.19 -0.07
C GLU A 124 -16.86 -8.20 -0.04
N ARG A 125 -16.24 -7.21 -0.69
CA ARG A 125 -14.79 -7.08 -0.83
C ARG A 125 -14.28 -5.86 -0.09
N CYS A 126 -13.08 -5.97 0.46
CA CYS A 126 -12.41 -4.90 1.16
C CYS A 126 -11.32 -4.32 0.26
N PRO A 127 -11.30 -3.00 0.01
CA PRO A 127 -10.24 -2.38 -0.78
C PRO A 127 -8.88 -2.56 -0.10
N LYS A 128 -7.84 -2.90 -0.88
CA LYS A 128 -6.46 -2.98 -0.39
C LYS A 128 -5.77 -1.61 -0.30
N ASN A 129 -6.22 -0.66 -1.10
CA ASN A 129 -5.59 0.64 -1.23
C ASN A 129 -6.58 1.80 -1.11
N GLN A 130 -6.01 3.00 -0.96
CA GLN A 130 -6.72 4.22 -0.65
C GLN A 130 -7.35 4.90 -1.88
N ASN A 131 -7.33 4.30 -3.09
CA ASN A 131 -8.12 4.77 -4.25
C ASN A 131 -9.62 4.53 -4.03
N ILE A 132 -10.16 5.13 -2.98
CA ILE A 132 -11.49 4.88 -2.44
C ILE A 132 -12.08 6.19 -1.94
N PHE A 133 -13.29 6.47 -2.40
CA PHE A 133 -13.99 7.72 -2.18
C PHE A 133 -15.36 7.47 -1.55
N ARG A 134 -15.76 8.39 -0.67
CA ARG A 134 -17.04 8.27 0.06
C ARG A 134 -18.24 8.66 -0.81
N SER A 135 -18.04 9.42 -1.89
CA SER A 135 -19.10 9.84 -2.80
C SER A 135 -18.56 10.19 -4.19
N LYS A 136 -19.48 10.29 -5.18
CA LYS A 136 -19.17 10.81 -6.52
C LYS A 136 -18.55 12.21 -6.47
N LYS A 137 -19.01 13.08 -5.56
CA LYS A 137 -18.47 14.44 -5.40
C LYS A 137 -17.04 14.43 -4.82
N ASP A 138 -16.74 13.50 -3.92
CA ASP A 138 -15.43 13.41 -3.27
C ASP A 138 -14.33 13.01 -4.26
N TYR A 139 -14.56 12.02 -5.13
CA TYR A 139 -13.58 11.70 -6.16
C TYR A 139 -13.47 12.81 -7.22
N GLN A 140 -14.58 13.47 -7.60
CA GLN A 140 -14.53 14.58 -8.56
C GLN A 140 -13.60 15.68 -8.06
N ARG A 141 -13.68 16.01 -6.76
CA ARG A 141 -12.80 16.98 -6.11
C ARG A 141 -11.33 16.54 -6.10
N ARG A 142 -11.04 15.25 -5.98
CA ARG A 142 -9.67 14.74 -5.78
C ARG A 142 -8.97 14.32 -7.07
N CYS A 143 -9.72 13.78 -8.03
CA CYS A 143 -9.22 13.16 -9.26
C CYS A 143 -9.57 13.91 -10.53
N LYS A 144 -10.58 14.79 -10.49
CA LYS A 144 -11.02 15.56 -11.68
C LYS A 144 -10.66 17.04 -11.64
N ILE A 145 -9.87 17.50 -10.67
CA ILE A 145 -9.32 18.86 -10.66
C ILE A 145 -7.93 18.83 -11.34
N PHE A 146 -7.86 19.49 -12.51
CA PHE A 146 -6.75 19.57 -13.48
C PHE A 146 -6.60 18.42 -14.47
N LYS A 147 -7.53 18.31 -15.43
CA LYS A 147 -7.05 18.22 -16.82
C LYS A 147 -6.61 19.64 -17.19
N PRO A 148 -5.31 19.93 -17.43
CA PRO A 148 -4.97 21.20 -18.06
C PRO A 148 -5.82 21.29 -19.33
N LYS A 149 -6.55 22.40 -19.51
CA LYS A 149 -7.16 22.70 -20.81
C LYS A 149 -6.02 22.50 -21.82
N ARG A 150 -6.15 21.54 -22.74
CA ARG A 150 -5.29 21.51 -23.92
C ARG A 150 -5.37 22.92 -24.47
N ARG A 151 -4.26 23.66 -24.45
CA ARG A 151 -4.17 24.95 -25.15
C ARG A 151 -4.55 24.61 -26.59
N ALA A 152 -5.65 25.21 -27.04
CA ALA A 152 -6.10 25.13 -28.43
C ALA A 152 -5.03 25.74 -29.34
#